data_AF-A0A848Z1C1-F1
#
_entry.id   AF-A0A848Z1C1-F1
#
_cell.length_a   1.000
_cell.length_b   1.000
_cell.length_c   1.000
_cell.angle_alpha   90.00
_cell.angle_beta   90.00
_cell.angle_gamma   90.00
#
_symmetry.space_group_name_H-M   'P 1'
#
loop_
_entity.id
_entity.type
_entity.pdbx_description
1 polymer ?
#
loop_
_entity_poly.entity_id
_entity_poly.type
_entity_poly.pdbx_seq_one_letter_code
_entity_poly.pdbx_strand_id
1 'polypeptide(L)'
;DPATWGAPVGSMTFDDTGRLLGTSGQPLPIPGTPLALGIDMSSYTLTNGATWVDSATNTIDMNVGVAGTVEGLTQFSGQYLVTQIEQDGVQFGTFSGVQIDDEGYVSALFDNGRNIRIYQIPLATFPNPNGLEAQTGNVFIETSGSGQFFLRAPSTGGAGAIESGALEASTVDLATEFTTMIITQRAYSASAKIITTADEMLDELVRIKR
;
A
#
# COMPACT_ATOMS: atom_id res chain seq x y z
N ASP A 1 12.76 40.29 -25.36
CA ASP A 1 13.94 41.01 -25.85
C ASP A 1 15.11 40.04 -25.85
N PRO A 2 15.67 39.66 -27.02
CA PRO A 2 16.79 38.74 -27.09
C PRO A 2 18.04 39.23 -26.33
N ALA A 3 18.11 40.52 -25.93
CA ALA A 3 19.16 41.03 -25.05
C ALA A 3 19.01 40.62 -23.56
N THR A 4 17.88 40.02 -23.17
CA THR A 4 17.62 39.52 -21.80
C THR A 4 17.71 38.00 -21.67
N TRP A 5 17.85 37.28 -22.78
CA TRP A 5 17.99 35.83 -22.78
C TRP A 5 19.49 35.52 -22.70
N GLY A 6 19.87 34.61 -21.80
CA GLY A 6 21.27 34.27 -21.54
C GLY A 6 22.02 33.76 -22.77
N ALA A 7 23.26 33.32 -22.57
CA ALA A 7 24.07 32.76 -23.66
C ALA A 7 23.34 31.59 -24.34
N PRO A 8 23.38 31.49 -25.69
CA PRO A 8 22.76 30.38 -26.40
C PRO A 8 23.40 29.05 -25.99
N VAL A 9 22.58 28.11 -25.52
CA VAL A 9 23.01 26.79 -25.03
C VAL A 9 23.07 25.72 -26.12
N GLY A 10 22.57 26.02 -27.33
CA GLY A 10 22.59 25.11 -28.48
C GLY A 10 21.73 25.61 -29.63
N SER A 11 21.69 24.82 -30.71
CA SER A 11 20.85 25.07 -31.89
C SER A 11 20.09 23.82 -32.30
N MET A 12 18.92 23.99 -32.89
CA MET A 12 18.12 22.93 -33.52
C MET A 12 17.97 23.24 -35.00
N THR A 13 17.99 22.22 -35.85
CA THR A 13 17.76 22.35 -37.29
C THR A 13 16.51 21.59 -37.69
N PHE A 14 15.65 22.21 -38.50
CA PHE A 14 14.39 21.63 -38.97
C PHE A 14 14.39 21.54 -40.50
N ASP A 15 13.66 20.57 -41.06
CA ASP A 15 13.41 20.48 -42.49
C ASP A 15 12.28 21.43 -42.96
N ASP A 16 12.04 21.46 -44.27
CA ASP A 16 10.98 22.24 -44.91
C ASP A 16 9.56 21.75 -44.56
N THR A 17 9.45 20.53 -44.00
CA THR A 17 8.21 19.96 -43.48
C THR A 17 8.01 20.19 -41.98
N GLY A 18 8.92 20.92 -41.33
CA GLY A 18 8.85 21.29 -39.92
C GLY A 18 9.33 20.20 -38.94
N ARG A 19 9.96 19.13 -39.43
CA ARG A 19 10.49 18.03 -38.61
C ARG A 19 11.90 18.34 -38.14
N LEU A 20 12.23 17.90 -36.94
CA LEU A 20 13.56 18.09 -36.36
C LEU A 20 14.58 17.19 -37.09
N LEU A 21 15.66 17.77 -37.61
CA LEU A 21 16.74 17.05 -38.29
C LEU A 21 17.98 16.87 -37.43
N GLY A 22 18.27 17.81 -36.53
CA GLY A 22 19.49 17.75 -35.75
C GLY A 22 19.56 18.79 -34.63
N THR A 23 20.53 18.59 -33.75
CA THR A 23 20.89 19.51 -32.66
C THR A 23 22.37 19.88 -32.73
N SER A 24 22.81 20.90 -31.98
CA SER A 24 24.22 21.31 -31.94
C SER A 24 25.19 20.21 -31.50
N GLY A 25 24.71 19.20 -30.76
CA GLY A 25 25.49 18.00 -30.41
C GLY A 25 25.37 16.86 -31.43
N GLN A 26 24.35 16.86 -32.28
CA GLN A 26 24.07 15.84 -33.29
C GLN A 26 23.46 16.48 -34.56
N PRO A 27 24.27 17.09 -35.44
CA PRO A 27 23.75 17.94 -36.52
C PRO A 27 23.18 17.18 -37.73
N LEU A 28 23.52 15.89 -37.91
CA LEU A 28 23.06 15.04 -39.02
C LEU A 28 22.98 13.56 -38.59
N PRO A 29 22.15 13.20 -37.61
CA PRO A 29 22.03 11.83 -37.18
C PRO A 29 21.14 11.04 -38.17
N ILE A 30 21.17 9.71 -38.06
CA ILE A 30 20.33 8.84 -38.90
C ILE A 30 18.85 9.08 -38.53
N PRO A 31 17.91 9.18 -39.48
CA PRO A 31 16.49 9.28 -39.15
C PRO A 31 16.03 8.16 -38.21
N GLY A 32 15.26 8.50 -37.18
CA GLY A 32 14.88 7.57 -36.09
C GLY A 32 15.79 7.60 -34.86
N THR A 33 16.83 8.44 -34.85
CA THR A 33 17.70 8.64 -33.68
C THR A 33 17.10 9.63 -32.68
N PRO A 34 17.07 9.33 -31.37
CA PRO A 34 16.71 10.30 -30.35
C PRO A 34 17.68 11.47 -30.33
N LEU A 35 17.13 12.69 -30.29
CA LEU A 35 17.88 13.93 -30.26
C LEU A 35 17.75 14.56 -28.87
N ALA A 36 18.89 14.95 -28.32
CA ALA A 36 18.97 15.66 -27.05
C ALA A 36 19.79 16.95 -27.16
N LEU A 37 19.50 17.88 -26.26
CA LEU A 37 20.32 19.04 -25.95
C LEU A 37 20.72 18.96 -24.48
N GLY A 38 22.00 18.77 -24.22
CA GLY A 38 22.56 18.88 -22.87
C GLY A 38 22.84 20.35 -22.55
N ILE A 39 22.23 20.88 -21.49
CA ILE A 39 22.57 22.19 -20.93
C ILE A 39 23.59 21.96 -19.83
N ASP A 40 24.82 22.44 -20.03
CA ASP A 40 25.85 22.41 -19.00
C ASP A 40 25.52 23.42 -17.88
N MET A 41 25.22 22.89 -16.69
CA MET A 41 24.87 23.67 -15.51
C MET A 41 26.08 23.96 -14.61
N SER A 42 27.27 23.48 -14.95
CA SER A 42 28.47 23.60 -14.10
C SER A 42 28.88 25.04 -13.79
N SER A 43 28.50 26.00 -14.65
CA SER A 43 28.76 27.42 -14.47
C SER A 43 27.65 28.17 -13.70
N TYR A 44 26.53 27.52 -13.39
CA TYR A 44 25.39 28.15 -12.72
C TYR A 44 25.45 27.94 -11.20
N THR A 45 25.50 29.04 -10.44
CA THR A 45 25.45 28.99 -8.97
C THR A 45 24.03 28.76 -8.47
N LEU A 46 23.81 27.69 -7.71
CA LEU A 46 22.51 27.41 -7.08
C LEU A 46 22.27 28.39 -5.91
N THR A 47 21.10 29.03 -5.87
CA THR A 47 20.75 30.05 -4.86
C THR A 47 20.18 29.47 -3.56
N ASN A 48 19.89 28.17 -3.52
CA ASN A 48 19.30 27.46 -2.39
C ASN A 48 20.34 26.89 -1.40
N GLY A 49 21.63 27.25 -1.56
CA GLY A 49 22.72 26.75 -0.73
C GLY A 49 23.19 25.33 -1.05
N ALA A 50 22.61 24.68 -2.07
CA ALA A 50 23.13 23.42 -2.58
C ALA A 50 24.40 23.65 -3.42
N THR A 51 25.31 22.68 -3.39
CA THR A 51 26.49 22.65 -4.26
C THR A 51 26.34 21.53 -5.28
N TRP A 52 26.64 21.81 -6.54
CA TRP A 52 26.85 20.75 -7.53
C TRP A 52 27.92 19.79 -7.01
N VAL A 53 27.68 18.49 -7.09
CA VAL A 53 28.66 17.48 -6.63
C VAL A 53 29.82 17.44 -7.63
N ASP A 54 31.04 17.62 -7.12
CA ASP A 54 32.27 17.73 -7.91
C ASP A 54 32.58 16.44 -8.70
N SER A 55 33.10 16.62 -9.92
CA SER A 55 33.64 15.64 -10.88
C SER A 55 32.73 15.02 -11.95
N ALA A 56 31.45 15.38 -12.06
CA ALA A 56 30.63 15.09 -13.24
C ALA A 56 30.05 16.37 -13.85
N THR A 57 29.97 16.44 -15.19
CA THR A 57 29.21 17.50 -15.88
C THR A 57 27.76 17.43 -15.43
N ASN A 58 27.30 18.45 -14.72
CA ASN A 58 25.90 18.55 -14.30
C ASN A 58 25.11 19.04 -15.52
N THR A 59 24.61 18.12 -16.33
CA THR A 59 23.81 18.46 -17.51
C THR A 59 22.34 18.29 -17.23
N ILE A 60 21.52 19.25 -17.66
CA ILE A 60 20.10 19.00 -17.90
C ILE A 60 19.99 18.49 -19.33
N ASP A 61 19.68 17.21 -19.48
CA ASP A 61 19.42 16.62 -20.79
C ASP A 61 17.98 16.86 -21.19
N MET A 62 17.79 17.67 -22.24
CA MET A 62 16.49 17.90 -22.85
C MET A 62 16.32 16.97 -24.04
N ASN A 63 15.44 15.98 -23.94
CA ASN A 63 14.98 15.25 -25.11
C ASN A 63 14.07 16.15 -25.94
N VAL A 64 14.46 16.44 -27.19
CA VAL A 64 13.75 17.36 -28.07
C VAL A 64 12.99 16.63 -29.20
N GLY A 65 13.09 15.31 -29.25
CA GLY A 65 12.38 14.48 -30.23
C GLY A 65 13.27 13.46 -30.92
N VAL A 66 12.78 12.94 -32.05
CA VAL A 66 13.47 11.95 -32.87
C VAL A 66 13.73 12.53 -34.26
N ALA A 67 14.96 12.37 -34.75
CA ALA A 67 15.39 12.93 -36.03
C ALA A 67 14.52 12.42 -37.19
N GLY A 68 13.99 13.34 -37.99
CA GLY A 68 13.20 13.07 -39.19
C GLY A 68 11.77 12.58 -38.92
N THR A 69 11.28 12.63 -37.67
CA THR A 69 9.89 12.26 -37.32
C THR A 69 9.11 13.49 -36.82
N VAL A 70 7.83 13.28 -36.49
CA VAL A 70 6.97 14.28 -35.83
C VAL A 70 6.93 14.10 -34.31
N GLU A 71 7.74 13.18 -33.77
CA GLU A 71 7.81 12.91 -32.33
C GLU A 71 8.76 13.92 -31.69
N GLY A 72 8.22 14.78 -30.82
CA GLY A 72 8.94 15.84 -30.13
C GLY A 72 8.61 17.23 -30.67
N LEU A 73 9.60 18.11 -30.67
CA LEU A 73 9.43 19.49 -31.13
C LEU A 73 9.31 19.55 -32.65
N THR A 74 8.34 20.31 -33.13
CA THR A 74 8.14 20.61 -34.56
C THR A 74 8.07 22.10 -34.76
N GLN A 75 8.52 22.57 -35.92
CA GLN A 75 8.54 23.99 -36.26
C GLN A 75 7.69 24.24 -37.50
N PHE A 76 6.59 24.98 -37.33
CA PHE A 76 5.75 25.43 -38.44
C PHE A 76 5.67 26.96 -38.47
N SER A 77 5.29 27.50 -39.62
CA SER A 77 4.99 28.93 -39.76
C SER A 77 3.66 29.24 -39.06
N GLY A 78 3.71 29.53 -37.76
CA GLY A 78 2.55 29.77 -36.92
C GLY A 78 2.91 30.23 -35.51
N GLN A 79 1.89 30.46 -34.68
CA GLN A 79 2.11 30.75 -33.26
C GLN A 79 2.56 29.48 -32.52
N TYR A 80 3.46 29.64 -31.55
CA TYR A 80 3.85 28.56 -30.64
C TYR A 80 2.64 28.05 -29.84
N LEU A 81 2.49 26.73 -29.75
CA LEU A 81 1.44 26.05 -29.00
C LEU A 81 2.04 24.89 -28.21
N VAL A 82 1.78 24.84 -26.90
CA VAL A 82 2.09 23.68 -26.06
C VAL A 82 0.90 22.75 -26.07
N THR A 83 1.11 21.50 -26.46
CA THR A 83 0.06 20.48 -26.52
C THR A 83 -0.17 19.82 -25.17
N GLN A 84 0.91 19.47 -24.46
CA GLN A 84 0.87 18.78 -23.18
C GLN A 84 2.11 19.14 -22.35
N ILE A 85 1.91 19.31 -21.05
CA ILE A 85 2.99 19.39 -20.07
C ILE A 85 2.73 18.27 -19.07
N GLU A 86 3.70 17.38 -18.95
CA GLU A 86 3.69 16.30 -17.96
C GLU A 86 4.96 16.41 -17.13
N GLN A 87 4.84 16.14 -15.83
CA GLN A 87 5.93 16.25 -14.89
C GLN A 87 5.87 15.05 -13.95
N ASP A 88 7.00 14.35 -13.82
CA ASP A 88 7.19 13.22 -12.92
C ASP A 88 7.94 13.61 -11.63
N GLY A 89 8.53 14.82 -11.60
CA GLY A 89 9.20 15.38 -10.43
C GLY A 89 8.23 15.87 -9.37
N VAL A 90 8.48 15.49 -8.11
CA VAL A 90 7.73 15.96 -6.94
C VAL A 90 8.70 16.57 -5.92
N GLN A 91 8.25 17.59 -5.19
CA GLN A 91 9.00 18.11 -4.06
C GLN A 91 9.22 17.01 -3.00
N PHE A 92 10.33 17.09 -2.27
CA PHE A 92 10.52 16.24 -1.10
C PHE A 92 9.35 16.43 -0.12
N GLY A 93 8.69 15.33 0.22
CA GLY A 93 7.56 15.33 1.13
C GLY A 93 7.90 14.74 2.49
N THR A 94 7.31 15.30 3.54
CA THR A 94 7.38 14.71 4.87
C THR A 94 6.25 13.70 5.08
N PHE A 95 6.48 12.74 5.98
CA PHE A 95 5.49 11.73 6.32
C PHE A 95 4.25 12.38 6.95
N SER A 96 3.08 12.13 6.37
CA SER A 96 1.80 12.68 6.80
C SER A 96 0.91 11.65 7.51
N GLY A 97 1.03 10.35 7.21
CA GLY A 97 0.19 9.33 7.85
C GLY A 97 0.30 7.94 7.22
N VAL A 98 -0.46 6.99 7.77
CA VAL A 98 -0.60 5.62 7.26
C VAL A 98 -2.06 5.35 6.92
N GLN A 99 -2.29 4.67 5.81
CA GLN A 99 -3.58 4.10 5.45
C GLN A 99 -3.41 2.61 5.15
N ILE A 100 -4.42 1.84 5.52
CA ILE A 100 -4.53 0.42 5.17
C ILE A 100 -5.71 0.29 4.22
N ASP A 101 -5.48 -0.36 3.10
CA ASP A 101 -6.49 -0.69 2.08
C ASP A 101 -7.17 -2.03 2.39
N ASP A 102 -8.31 -2.33 1.76
CA ASP A 102 -9.11 -3.54 1.99
C ASP A 102 -8.38 -4.82 1.52
N GLU A 103 -7.42 -4.65 0.61
CA GLU A 103 -6.47 -5.67 0.15
C GLU A 103 -5.31 -5.92 1.15
N GLY A 104 -5.32 -5.20 2.29
CA GLY A 104 -4.32 -5.27 3.35
C GLY A 104 -3.02 -4.53 3.07
N TYR A 105 -2.96 -3.71 2.02
CA TYR A 105 -1.77 -2.89 1.74
C TYR A 105 -1.67 -1.72 2.71
N VAL A 106 -0.56 -1.67 3.44
CA VAL A 106 -0.15 -0.55 4.28
C VAL A 106 0.59 0.45 3.42
N SER A 107 0.03 1.64 3.28
CA SER A 107 0.60 2.71 2.47
C SER A 107 0.89 3.94 3.32
N ALA A 108 2.06 4.54 3.14
CA ALA A 108 2.41 5.80 3.76
C ALA A 108 2.03 6.97 2.85
N LEU A 109 1.36 7.94 3.45
CA LEU A 109 0.98 9.19 2.82
C LEU A 109 2.03 10.24 3.13
N PHE A 110 2.41 10.98 2.12
CA PHE A 110 3.31 12.12 2.22
C PHE A 110 2.55 13.41 1.90
N ASP A 111 2.97 14.53 2.51
CA ASP A 111 2.37 15.86 2.33
C ASP A 111 2.48 16.38 0.88
N ASN A 112 3.37 15.82 0.07
CA ASN A 112 3.55 16.10 -1.35
C ASN A 112 2.55 15.35 -2.26
N GLY A 113 1.54 14.70 -1.68
CA GLY A 113 0.50 13.96 -2.41
C GLY A 113 0.95 12.58 -2.91
N ARG A 114 2.17 12.14 -2.58
CA ARG A 114 2.62 10.79 -2.90
C ARG A 114 2.07 9.79 -1.88
N ASN A 115 1.60 8.66 -2.42
CA ASN A 115 1.26 7.48 -1.63
C ASN A 115 2.21 6.35 -2.02
N ILE A 116 2.90 5.77 -1.03
CA ILE A 116 3.84 4.67 -1.26
C ILE A 116 3.35 3.45 -0.48
N ARG A 117 3.10 2.35 -1.19
CA ARG A 117 2.82 1.04 -0.58
C ARG A 117 4.11 0.50 0.03
N ILE A 118 4.09 0.27 1.35
CA ILE A 118 5.28 -0.18 2.11
C ILE A 118 5.20 -1.67 2.39
N TYR A 119 4.02 -2.16 2.75
CA TYR A 119 3.84 -3.53 3.22
C TYR A 119 2.44 -4.05 2.89
N GLN A 120 2.25 -5.36 2.96
CA GLN A 120 0.94 -6.00 2.89
C GLN A 120 0.77 -6.92 4.08
N ILE A 121 -0.32 -6.76 4.83
CA ILE A 121 -0.62 -7.57 6.01
C ILE A 121 -1.05 -8.97 5.56
N PRO A 122 -0.28 -10.03 5.86
CA PRO A 122 -0.71 -11.39 5.55
C PRO A 122 -1.71 -11.90 6.59
N LEU A 123 -2.66 -12.72 6.15
CA LEU A 123 -3.59 -13.44 7.02
C LEU A 123 -3.17 -14.90 7.14
N ALA A 124 -3.15 -15.42 8.37
CA ALA A 124 -2.89 -16.83 8.64
C ALA A 124 -4.21 -17.61 8.65
N THR A 125 -4.30 -18.65 7.82
CA THR A 125 -5.45 -19.57 7.78
C THR A 125 -5.03 -20.93 8.30
N PHE A 126 -5.90 -21.58 9.09
CA PHE A 126 -5.65 -22.90 9.67
C PHE A 126 -6.68 -23.90 9.15
N PRO A 127 -6.30 -25.15 8.86
CA PRO A 127 -7.24 -26.20 8.48
C PRO A 127 -8.34 -26.46 9.53
N ASN A 128 -7.98 -26.40 10.82
CA ASN A 128 -8.93 -26.56 11.92
C ASN A 128 -8.79 -25.43 12.96
N PRO A 129 -9.56 -24.33 12.82
CA PRO A 129 -9.51 -23.21 13.76
C PRO A 129 -9.89 -23.59 15.19
N ASN A 130 -10.81 -24.54 15.38
CA ASN A 130 -11.23 -25.02 16.71
C ASN A 130 -10.14 -25.84 17.43
N GLY A 131 -9.09 -26.24 16.71
CA GLY A 131 -7.93 -26.91 17.28
C GLY A 131 -6.88 -25.95 17.85
N LEU A 132 -7.05 -24.63 17.68
CA LEU A 132 -6.12 -23.64 18.21
C LEU A 132 -6.24 -23.55 19.73
N GLU A 133 -5.11 -23.34 20.41
CA GLU A 133 -5.11 -23.12 21.85
C GLU A 133 -5.23 -21.63 22.15
N ALA A 134 -6.24 -21.27 22.94
CA ALA A 134 -6.45 -19.90 23.36
C ALA A 134 -5.40 -19.48 24.40
N GLN A 135 -4.76 -18.36 24.16
CA GLN A 135 -3.81 -17.70 25.04
C GLN A 135 -4.45 -16.44 25.63
N THR A 136 -3.81 -15.88 26.66
CA THR A 136 -4.32 -14.67 27.32
C THR A 136 -4.29 -13.48 26.35
N GLY A 137 -5.41 -12.76 26.22
CA GLY A 137 -5.48 -11.52 25.41
C GLY A 137 -6.02 -11.69 23.99
N ASN A 138 -6.96 -12.61 23.76
CA ASN A 138 -7.57 -12.88 22.44
C ASN A 138 -6.56 -13.35 21.37
N VAL A 139 -5.47 -13.97 21.82
CA VAL A 139 -4.46 -14.56 20.95
C VAL A 139 -4.59 -16.07 20.95
N PHE A 140 -4.24 -16.69 19.83
CA PHE A 140 -4.30 -18.14 19.64
C PHE A 140 -2.95 -18.66 19.18
N ILE A 141 -2.57 -19.84 19.64
CA ILE A 141 -1.35 -20.52 19.22
C ILE A 141 -1.67 -21.81 18.45
N GLU A 142 -0.82 -22.13 17.49
CA GLU A 142 -0.93 -23.37 16.71
C GLU A 142 -0.70 -24.60 17.59
N THR A 143 -1.46 -25.67 17.31
CA THR A 143 -1.32 -26.96 17.97
C THR A 143 -1.25 -28.08 16.93
N SER A 144 -0.94 -29.30 17.38
CA SER A 144 -1.05 -30.48 16.51
C SER A 144 -2.48 -30.72 16.01
N GLY A 145 -3.50 -30.25 16.75
CA GLY A 145 -4.91 -30.37 16.38
C GLY A 145 -5.40 -29.30 15.40
N SER A 146 -4.75 -28.14 15.31
CA SER A 146 -5.09 -27.10 14.33
C SER A 146 -4.52 -27.35 12.94
N GLY A 147 -3.37 -28.06 12.89
CA GLY A 147 -2.53 -28.14 11.70
C GLY A 147 -1.65 -26.90 11.53
N GLN A 148 -0.76 -26.93 10.53
CA GLN A 148 0.11 -25.79 10.20
C GLN A 148 -0.69 -24.64 9.58
N PHE A 149 -0.22 -23.41 9.80
CA PHE A 149 -0.79 -22.22 9.19
C PHE A 149 -0.40 -22.10 7.71
N PHE A 150 -1.29 -21.47 6.93
CA PHE A 150 -1.00 -20.98 5.59
C PHE A 150 -1.16 -19.47 5.57
N LEU A 151 -0.08 -18.75 5.23
CA LEU A 151 -0.12 -17.31 4.99
C LEU A 151 -0.72 -17.03 3.62
N ARG A 152 -1.72 -16.16 3.59
CA ARG A 152 -2.43 -15.74 2.38
C ARG A 152 -2.57 -14.23 2.36
N ALA A 153 -2.68 -13.66 1.17
CA ALA A 153 -3.13 -12.29 1.03
C ALA A 153 -4.63 -12.20 1.42
N PRO A 154 -5.09 -11.07 1.96
CA PRO A 154 -6.51 -10.84 2.19
C PRO A 154 -7.34 -11.11 0.93
N SER A 155 -8.57 -11.59 1.11
CA SER A 155 -9.51 -11.94 0.03
C SER A 155 -9.03 -13.03 -0.95
N THR A 156 -7.94 -13.75 -0.64
CA THR A 156 -7.43 -14.83 -1.50
C THR A 156 -7.47 -16.19 -0.82
N GLY A 157 -7.84 -17.23 -1.58
CA GLY A 157 -7.71 -18.63 -1.15
C GLY A 157 -8.45 -18.98 0.15
N GLY A 158 -9.62 -18.37 0.39
CA GLY A 158 -10.43 -18.59 1.59
C GLY A 158 -10.04 -17.72 2.80
N ALA A 159 -9.07 -16.81 2.66
CA ALA A 159 -8.83 -15.77 3.64
C ALA A 159 -9.91 -14.68 3.55
N GLY A 160 -10.28 -14.10 4.70
CA GLY A 160 -11.21 -12.98 4.78
C GLY A 160 -10.64 -11.69 4.17
N ALA A 161 -11.50 -10.67 4.04
CA ALA A 161 -11.08 -9.32 3.70
C ALA A 161 -10.64 -8.57 4.96
N ILE A 162 -9.84 -7.50 4.79
CA ILE A 162 -9.54 -6.57 5.88
C ILE A 162 -10.47 -5.36 5.70
N GLU A 163 -11.14 -4.94 6.76
CA GLU A 163 -11.82 -3.64 6.79
C GLU A 163 -11.04 -2.66 7.67
N SER A 164 -10.59 -1.57 7.05
CA SER A 164 -9.77 -0.56 7.71
C SER A 164 -10.63 0.37 8.58
N GLY A 165 -10.19 0.62 9.81
CA GLY A 165 -10.88 1.53 10.75
C GLY A 165 -12.13 0.93 11.42
N ALA A 166 -12.41 -0.35 11.20
CA ALA A 166 -13.47 -1.10 11.87
C ALA A 166 -12.90 -2.02 12.98
N LEU A 167 -13.73 -2.35 13.97
CA LEU A 167 -13.41 -3.33 15.01
C LEU A 167 -14.48 -4.43 15.00
N GLU A 168 -14.05 -5.69 14.96
CA GLU A 168 -14.96 -6.83 15.03
C GLU A 168 -15.63 -6.93 16.41
N ALA A 169 -16.96 -7.03 16.41
CA ALA A 169 -17.75 -7.22 17.61
C ALA A 169 -17.77 -8.68 18.05
N SER A 170 -17.99 -8.91 19.35
CA SER A 170 -18.19 -10.26 19.87
C SER A 170 -19.42 -10.91 19.23
N THR A 171 -19.32 -12.20 18.90
CA THR A 171 -20.42 -13.00 18.39
C THR A 171 -21.40 -13.46 19.49
N VAL A 172 -21.10 -13.15 20.76
CA VAL A 172 -21.86 -13.61 21.93
C VAL A 172 -23.10 -12.74 22.19
N ASP A 173 -24.26 -13.39 22.31
CA ASP A 173 -25.49 -12.76 22.78
C ASP A 173 -25.71 -13.02 24.29
N LEU A 174 -25.64 -11.95 25.08
CA LEU A 174 -25.77 -12.00 26.53
C LEU A 174 -27.12 -12.59 26.99
N ALA A 175 -28.22 -12.31 26.29
CA ALA A 175 -29.53 -12.81 26.71
C ALA A 175 -29.62 -14.34 26.63
N THR A 176 -29.05 -14.88 25.55
CA THR A 176 -28.96 -16.34 25.33
C THR A 176 -28.01 -16.98 26.33
N GLU A 177 -26.83 -16.40 26.58
CA GLU A 177 -25.88 -16.91 27.56
C GLU A 177 -26.43 -16.92 29.00
N PHE A 178 -27.13 -15.85 29.41
CA PHE A 178 -27.78 -15.82 30.72
C PHE A 178 -28.89 -16.88 30.85
N THR A 179 -29.66 -17.11 29.78
CA THR A 179 -30.69 -18.15 29.79
C THR A 179 -30.07 -19.54 29.92
N THR A 180 -29.00 -19.82 29.17
CA THR A 180 -28.24 -21.07 29.26
C THR A 180 -27.66 -21.28 30.67
N MET A 181 -27.12 -20.22 31.28
CA MET A 181 -26.64 -20.25 32.65
C MET A 181 -27.77 -20.57 33.66
N ILE A 182 -28.95 -19.97 33.51
CA ILE A 182 -30.10 -20.26 34.38
C ILE A 182 -30.56 -21.70 34.20
N ILE A 183 -30.59 -22.21 32.95
CA ILE A 183 -30.97 -23.60 32.67
C ILE A 183 -29.98 -24.57 33.33
N THR A 184 -28.67 -24.32 33.20
CA THR A 184 -27.64 -25.18 33.81
C THR A 184 -27.69 -25.14 35.34
N GLN A 185 -27.90 -23.96 35.95
CA GLN A 185 -28.10 -23.83 37.40
C GLN A 185 -29.37 -24.53 37.91
N ARG A 186 -30.48 -24.44 37.17
CA ARG A 186 -31.72 -25.14 37.50
C ARG A 186 -31.57 -26.65 37.37
N ALA A 187 -30.88 -27.12 36.33
CA ALA A 187 -30.56 -28.54 36.16
C ALA A 187 -29.72 -29.05 37.34
N TYR A 188 -28.68 -28.32 37.74
CA TYR A 188 -27.88 -28.65 38.92
C TYR A 188 -28.72 -28.71 40.20
N SER A 189 -29.58 -27.71 40.43
CA SER A 189 -30.47 -27.67 41.61
C SER A 189 -31.45 -28.85 41.64
N ALA A 190 -31.99 -29.24 40.48
CA ALA A 190 -32.85 -30.40 40.34
C ALA A 190 -32.09 -31.71 40.63
N SER A 191 -30.89 -31.87 40.07
CA SER A 191 -30.02 -33.02 40.35
C SER A 191 -29.65 -33.11 41.83
N ALA A 192 -29.30 -31.98 42.46
CA ALA A 192 -29.01 -31.93 43.89
C ALA A 192 -30.25 -32.32 44.72
N LYS A 193 -31.45 -31.85 44.34
CA LYS A 193 -32.67 -32.22 45.04
C LYS A 193 -32.96 -33.72 44.92
N ILE A 194 -32.80 -34.30 43.73
CA ILE A 194 -32.93 -35.75 43.50
C ILE A 194 -32.00 -36.54 44.43
N ILE A 195 -30.74 -36.12 44.57
CA ILE A 195 -29.78 -36.75 45.48
C ILE A 195 -30.25 -36.64 46.93
N THR A 196 -30.63 -35.44 47.40
CA THR A 196 -31.10 -35.27 48.79
C THR A 196 -32.32 -36.14 49.10
N THR A 197 -33.27 -36.23 48.17
CA THR A 197 -34.45 -37.09 48.37
C THR A 197 -34.12 -38.57 48.33
N ALA A 198 -33.12 -38.97 47.54
CA ALA A 198 -32.63 -40.35 47.53
C ALA A 198 -31.94 -40.68 48.86
N ASP A 199 -31.12 -39.77 49.40
CA ASP A 199 -30.44 -39.93 50.69
C ASP A 199 -31.46 -40.00 51.85
N GLU A 200 -32.47 -39.14 51.85
CA GLU A 200 -33.57 -39.18 52.84
C GLU A 200 -34.31 -40.53 52.81
N MET A 201 -34.57 -41.09 51.62
CA MET A 201 -35.18 -42.42 51.49
C MET A 201 -34.25 -43.54 51.97
N LEU A 202 -32.94 -43.45 51.71
CA LEU A 202 -31.96 -44.42 52.18
C LEU A 202 -31.86 -44.42 53.72
N ASP A 203 -31.84 -43.25 54.34
CA ASP A 203 -31.83 -43.12 55.80
C ASP A 203 -33.08 -43.73 56.44
N GLU A 204 -34.26 -43.51 55.84
CA GLU A 204 -35.51 -44.11 56.33
C GLU A 204 -35.50 -45.65 56.18
N LEU A 205 -34.98 -46.19 55.08
CA LEU A 205 -34.82 -47.64 54.90
C LEU A 205 -33.89 -48.26 55.96
N VAL A 206 -32.80 -47.57 56.33
CA VAL A 206 -31.90 -48.03 57.39
C VAL A 206 -32.59 -48.02 58.75
N ARG A 207 -33.43 -47.02 59.03
CA ARG A 207 -34.21 -46.93 60.27
C ARG A 207 -35.26 -48.04 60.42
N ILE A 208 -35.91 -48.45 59.33
CA ILE A 208 -36.93 -49.53 59.34
C ILE A 208 -36.30 -50.91 59.61
N LYS A 209 -35.02 -51.11 59.31
CA LYS A 209 -34.32 -52.39 59.52
C LYS A 209 -33.98 -52.69 60.99
N ARG A 210 -34.31 -51.79 61.93
CA ARG A 210 -33.97 -51.93 63.35
C ARG A 210 -35.15 -52.38 64.21
#